data_AF-A0A6S6UCM4-F1
#
_entry.id   AF-A0A6S6UCM4-F1
#
_cell.length_a   1.000
_cell.length_b   1.000
_cell.length_c   1.000
_cell.angle_alpha   90.00
_cell.angle_beta   90.00
_cell.angle_gamma   90.00
#
_symmetry.space_group_name_H-M   'P 1'
#
loop_
_entity.id
_entity.type
_entity.pdbx_description
1 polymer ?
#
loop_
_entity_poly.entity_id
_entity_poly.type
_entity_poly.pdbx_seq_one_letter_code
_entity_poly.pdbx_strand_id
1 'polypeptide(L)'
;MLSGQDRERIQSKDFMSLELLPFTWNQIEEYCVKNDIDISIFKEVVTTIHNLEEISQRPYSLKLITLQIRELEEAIREGKEVNSADIYLGIIESSLNRDSGKHTLSKIHKPLIMQELSAYMWGQGARTLEYPKLDEWFTNWMYSNPNIAEEYKNESREKLKSDLRGATFMVRPNTNIFSFSHTSLQEFFLAQYLFKAFENREFSKFPINTPSIETIEFFVMLWKRDMVKHLKVVDGYSD
;
A
#
# COMPACT_ATOMS: atom_id res chain seq x y z
N MET A 1 -15.20 -29.93 -21.06
CA MET A 1 -14.97 -28.60 -21.67
C MET A 1 -16.27 -27.84 -21.58
N LEU A 2 -16.33 -26.76 -20.79
CA LEU A 2 -17.51 -25.88 -20.78
C LEU A 2 -17.31 -24.84 -21.90
N SER A 3 -17.98 -25.05 -23.02
CA SER A 3 -18.03 -24.10 -24.14
C SER A 3 -18.85 -22.88 -23.72
N GLY A 4 -18.24 -21.70 -23.77
CA GLY A 4 -18.85 -20.41 -23.39
C GLY A 4 -19.89 -19.88 -24.38
N GLN A 5 -20.88 -20.70 -24.75
CA GLN A 5 -21.90 -20.38 -25.77
C GLN A 5 -23.12 -19.60 -25.26
N ASP A 6 -23.16 -19.18 -23.99
CA ASP A 6 -24.31 -18.43 -23.41
C ASP A 6 -24.05 -16.93 -23.14
N ARG A 7 -22.93 -16.35 -23.60
CA ARG A 7 -22.60 -14.93 -23.32
C ARG A 7 -23.15 -13.92 -24.34
N GLU A 8 -23.81 -14.37 -25.41
CA GLU A 8 -24.17 -13.49 -26.53
C GLU A 8 -25.43 -12.62 -26.33
N ARG A 9 -26.09 -12.67 -25.15
CA ARG A 9 -27.36 -11.95 -24.94
C ARG A 9 -27.39 -10.94 -23.80
N ILE A 10 -26.32 -10.79 -23.03
CA ILE A 10 -26.32 -9.87 -21.88
C ILE A 10 -25.70 -8.53 -22.27
N GLN A 11 -26.52 -7.49 -22.31
CA GLN A 11 -26.13 -6.12 -22.62
C GLN A 11 -25.88 -5.32 -21.33
N SER A 12 -25.13 -4.22 -21.39
CA SER A 12 -24.84 -3.39 -20.21
C SER A 12 -26.11 -2.89 -19.49
N LYS A 13 -27.22 -2.73 -20.21
CA LYS A 13 -28.54 -2.32 -19.67
C LYS A 13 -29.21 -3.39 -18.81
N ASP A 14 -28.75 -4.65 -18.92
CA ASP A 14 -29.28 -5.78 -18.16
C ASP A 14 -28.61 -5.89 -16.77
N PHE A 15 -27.65 -5.00 -16.48
CA PHE A 15 -26.96 -4.91 -15.20
C PHE A 15 -27.28 -3.60 -14.49
N MET A 16 -27.66 -3.69 -13.22
CA MET A 16 -27.65 -2.53 -12.32
C MET A 16 -26.28 -2.45 -11.67
N SER A 17 -25.58 -1.35 -11.88
CA SER A 17 -24.35 -1.04 -11.14
C SER A 17 -24.71 -0.21 -9.91
N LEU A 18 -24.25 -0.65 -8.74
CA LEU A 18 -24.35 0.08 -7.50
C LEU A 18 -22.92 0.38 -7.02
N GLU A 19 -22.66 1.62 -6.67
CA GLU A 19 -21.40 2.05 -6.08
C GLU A 19 -21.54 2.17 -4.56
N LEU A 20 -20.61 1.59 -3.82
CA LEU A 20 -20.55 1.74 -2.37
C LEU A 20 -19.90 3.08 -2.05
N LEU A 21 -20.69 4.00 -1.49
CA LEU A 21 -20.17 5.30 -1.07
C LEU A 21 -19.23 5.18 0.14
N PRO A 22 -18.27 6.11 0.30
CA PRO A 22 -17.47 6.19 1.51
C PRO A 22 -18.34 6.38 2.76
N PHE A 23 -17.91 5.82 3.88
CA PHE A 23 -18.52 6.05 5.17
C PHE A 23 -18.41 7.50 5.58
N THR A 24 -19.54 8.03 6.04
CA THR A 24 -19.61 9.31 6.74
C THR A 24 -18.97 9.21 8.11
N TRP A 25 -18.62 10.34 8.69
CA TRP A 25 -18.04 10.39 10.03
C TRP A 25 -18.93 9.72 11.10
N ASN A 26 -20.25 9.91 11.02
CA ASN A 26 -21.21 9.24 11.91
C ASN A 26 -21.17 7.71 11.78
N GLN A 27 -21.01 7.18 10.55
CA GLN A 27 -20.90 5.74 10.33
C GLN A 27 -19.56 5.18 10.83
N ILE A 28 -18.49 5.98 10.75
CA ILE A 28 -17.18 5.63 11.32
C ILE A 28 -17.27 5.57 12.85
N GLU A 29 -17.87 6.57 13.49
CA GLU A 29 -18.09 6.56 14.95
C GLU A 29 -18.93 5.36 15.38
N GLU A 30 -20.03 5.06 14.69
CA GLU A 30 -20.85 3.89 14.96
C GLU A 30 -20.07 2.57 14.77
N TYR A 31 -19.21 2.51 13.75
CA TYR A 31 -18.32 1.37 13.53
C TYR A 31 -17.33 1.21 14.69
N CYS A 32 -16.69 2.29 15.14
CA CYS A 32 -15.76 2.27 16.27
C CYS A 32 -16.45 1.77 17.55
N VAL A 33 -17.63 2.29 17.87
CA VAL A 33 -18.43 1.86 19.03
C VAL A 33 -18.74 0.36 18.95
N LYS A 34 -19.16 -0.13 17.79
CA LYS A 34 -19.50 -1.56 17.58
C LYS A 34 -18.30 -2.50 17.68
N ASN A 35 -17.07 -1.99 17.58
CA ASN A 35 -15.84 -2.78 17.60
C ASN A 35 -14.97 -2.48 18.84
N ASP A 36 -15.54 -1.84 19.86
CA ASP A 36 -14.87 -1.46 21.10
C ASP A 36 -13.60 -0.62 20.89
N ILE A 37 -13.63 0.29 19.91
CA ILE A 37 -12.54 1.23 19.63
C ILE A 37 -12.80 2.54 20.34
N ASP A 38 -11.79 3.07 21.05
CA ASP A 38 -11.86 4.40 21.63
C ASP A 38 -11.91 5.47 20.52
N ILE A 39 -13.07 6.12 20.38
CA ILE A 39 -13.32 7.14 19.35
C ILE A 39 -12.39 8.35 19.52
N SER A 40 -12.01 8.69 20.75
CA SER A 40 -11.16 9.86 21.02
C SER A 40 -9.75 9.59 20.50
N ILE A 41 -9.21 8.41 20.83
CA ILE A 41 -7.92 7.93 20.29
C ILE A 41 -7.99 7.81 18.77
N PHE A 42 -9.06 7.23 18.23
CA PHE A 42 -9.24 7.10 16.80
C PHE A 42 -9.22 8.47 16.09
N LYS A 43 -9.99 9.44 16.59
CA LYS A 43 -10.01 10.82 16.07
C LYS A 43 -8.64 11.46 16.09
N GLU A 44 -7.93 11.37 17.21
CA GLU A 44 -6.59 11.91 17.35
C GLU A 44 -5.64 11.33 16.30
N VAL A 45 -5.64 10.01 16.13
CA VAL A 45 -4.81 9.32 15.14
C VAL A 45 -5.16 9.73 13.72
N VAL A 46 -6.44 9.68 13.31
CA VAL A 46 -6.82 9.93 11.92
C VAL A 46 -6.73 11.40 11.50
N THR A 47 -6.79 12.33 12.46
CA THR A 47 -6.64 13.78 12.20
C THR A 47 -5.18 14.23 12.22
N THR A 48 -4.33 13.54 12.99
CA THR A 48 -2.89 13.85 13.05
C THR A 48 -2.14 13.25 11.86
N ILE A 49 -2.59 12.11 11.34
CA ILE A 49 -1.92 11.40 10.26
C ILE A 49 -2.52 11.81 8.92
N HIS A 50 -1.69 12.42 8.07
CA HIS A 50 -2.10 12.91 6.76
C HIS A 50 -2.81 11.83 5.92
N ASN A 51 -3.94 12.21 5.31
CA ASN A 51 -4.84 11.37 4.49
C ASN A 51 -5.41 10.11 5.17
N LEU A 52 -5.14 9.86 6.46
CA LEU A 52 -5.68 8.69 7.14
C LEU A 52 -7.19 8.82 7.35
N GLU A 53 -7.69 10.04 7.54
CA GLU A 53 -9.11 10.35 7.55
C GLU A 53 -9.80 9.87 6.27
N GLU A 54 -9.31 10.25 5.08
CA GLU A 54 -9.88 9.82 3.80
C GLU A 54 -9.85 8.29 3.65
N ILE A 55 -8.72 7.68 4.01
CA ILE A 55 -8.56 6.22 3.96
C ILE A 55 -9.58 5.56 4.89
N SER A 56 -9.84 6.12 6.07
CA SER A 56 -10.78 5.57 7.06
C SER A 56 -12.25 5.60 6.61
N GLN A 57 -12.60 6.37 5.58
CA GLN A 57 -13.95 6.35 5.02
C GLN A 57 -14.22 5.09 4.20
N ARG A 58 -13.20 4.31 3.81
CA ARG A 58 -13.40 3.05 3.10
C ARG A 58 -13.60 1.92 4.12
N PRO A 59 -14.69 1.13 4.08
CA PRO A 59 -15.00 0.16 5.13
C PRO A 59 -13.90 -0.88 5.40
N TYR A 60 -13.22 -1.34 4.35
CA TYR A 60 -12.10 -2.27 4.51
C TYR A 60 -10.89 -1.59 5.16
N SER A 61 -10.53 -0.40 4.72
CA SER A 61 -9.41 0.35 5.28
C SER A 61 -9.68 0.78 6.72
N LEU A 62 -10.93 1.16 7.04
CA LEU A 62 -11.37 1.43 8.41
C LEU A 62 -11.10 0.25 9.33
N LYS A 63 -11.49 -0.96 8.90
CA LYS A 63 -11.17 -2.18 9.64
C LYS A 63 -9.68 -2.31 9.90
N LEU A 64 -8.84 -2.12 8.89
CA LEU A 64 -7.38 -2.22 9.05
C LEU A 64 -6.84 -1.17 10.02
N ILE A 65 -7.27 0.08 9.91
CA ILE A 65 -6.86 1.17 10.81
C ILE A 65 -7.27 0.85 12.24
N THR A 66 -8.50 0.38 12.47
CA THR A 66 -8.95 0.02 13.83
C THR A 66 -8.19 -1.15 14.43
N LEU A 67 -7.76 -2.14 13.63
CA LEU A 67 -6.88 -3.22 14.10
C LEU A 67 -5.53 -2.67 14.56
N GLN A 68 -4.93 -1.77 13.78
CA GLN A 68 -3.64 -1.16 14.10
C GLN A 68 -3.73 -0.24 15.32
N ILE A 69 -4.80 0.54 15.45
CA ILE A 69 -5.01 1.39 16.63
C ILE A 69 -5.11 0.53 17.88
N ARG A 70 -5.85 -0.60 17.85
CA ARG A 70 -5.93 -1.53 18.99
C ARG A 70 -4.58 -2.07 19.42
N GLU A 71 -3.72 -2.41 18.46
CA GLU A 71 -2.35 -2.87 18.73
C GLU A 71 -1.48 -1.79 19.39
N LEU A 72 -1.82 -0.51 19.17
CA LEU A 72 -1.06 0.65 19.63
C LEU A 72 -1.72 1.39 20.82
N GLU A 73 -2.91 0.94 21.27
CA GLU A 73 -3.72 1.63 22.28
C GLU A 73 -2.96 1.89 23.59
N GLU A 74 -2.22 0.90 24.08
CA GLU A 74 -1.44 1.04 25.31
C GLU A 74 -0.36 2.11 25.18
N ALA A 75 0.36 2.12 24.04
CA ALA A 75 1.39 3.12 23.77
C ALA A 75 0.79 4.53 23.64
N ILE A 76 -0.37 4.65 23.00
CA ILE A 76 -1.10 5.91 22.86
C ILE A 76 -1.51 6.46 24.23
N ARG A 77 -2.09 5.61 25.10
CA ARG A 77 -2.50 6.01 26.45
C ARG A 77 -1.35 6.47 27.32
N GLU A 78 -0.16 5.93 27.09
CA GLU A 78 1.08 6.34 27.76
C GLU A 78 1.71 7.62 27.16
N GLY A 79 1.07 8.22 26.14
CA GLY A 79 1.55 9.44 25.47
C GLY A 79 2.78 9.20 24.59
N LYS A 80 3.05 7.95 24.19
CA LYS A 80 4.15 7.64 23.26
C LYS A 80 3.77 8.10 21.84
N GLU A 81 4.73 8.69 21.13
CA GLU A 81 4.54 9.09 19.73
C GLU A 81 4.22 7.84 18.88
N VAL A 82 3.00 7.76 18.37
CA VAL A 82 2.63 6.73 17.40
C VAL A 82 3.32 7.04 16.09
N ASN A 83 4.20 6.14 15.67
CA ASN A 83 4.79 6.26 14.36
C ASN A 83 3.77 5.86 13.30
N SER A 84 3.26 6.84 12.55
CA SER A 84 2.27 6.63 11.49
C SER A 84 2.72 5.60 10.45
N ALA A 85 4.03 5.44 10.25
CA ALA A 85 4.56 4.40 9.37
C ALA A 85 4.17 2.99 9.83
N ASP A 86 4.01 2.74 11.13
CA ASP A 86 3.57 1.43 11.64
C ASP A 86 2.12 1.13 11.23
N ILE A 87 1.23 2.13 11.23
CA ILE A 87 -0.15 1.96 10.73
C ILE A 87 -0.14 1.61 9.24
N TYR A 88 0.65 2.33 8.42
CA TYR A 88 0.73 2.04 6.98
C TYR A 88 1.39 0.68 6.69
N LEU A 89 2.42 0.29 7.45
CA LEU A 89 3.02 -1.04 7.37
C LEU A 89 2.01 -2.13 7.71
N GLY A 90 1.24 -1.95 8.79
CA GLY A 90 0.20 -2.90 9.19
C GLY A 90 -0.96 -2.98 8.19
N ILE A 91 -1.33 -1.86 7.54
CA ILE A 91 -2.29 -1.86 6.43
C ILE A 91 -1.76 -2.68 5.25
N ILE A 92 -0.49 -2.51 4.88
CA ILE A 92 0.16 -3.25 3.79
C ILE A 92 0.22 -4.74 4.13
N GLU A 93 0.68 -5.09 5.33
CA GLU A 93 0.80 -6.47 5.78
C GLU A 93 -0.58 -7.17 5.83
N SER A 94 -1.57 -6.52 6.43
CA SER A 94 -2.94 -7.04 6.49
C SER A 94 -3.55 -7.24 5.09
N SER A 95 -3.27 -6.31 4.17
CA SER A 95 -3.69 -6.41 2.77
C SER A 95 -3.06 -7.61 2.08
N LEU A 96 -1.76 -7.84 2.26
CA LEU A 96 -1.04 -9.00 1.70
C LEU A 96 -1.52 -10.32 2.31
N ASN A 97 -1.83 -10.33 3.60
CA ASN A 97 -2.29 -11.51 4.32
C ASN A 97 -3.71 -11.92 3.95
N ARG A 98 -4.61 -10.96 3.69
CA ARG A 98 -5.97 -11.26 3.20
C ARG A 98 -5.93 -12.09 1.93
N ASP A 99 -5.01 -11.77 1.03
CA ASP A 99 -4.98 -12.35 -0.30
C ASP A 99 -3.98 -13.52 -0.43
N SER A 100 -3.60 -14.12 0.72
CA SER A 100 -2.78 -15.34 0.79
C SER A 100 -3.33 -16.44 -0.12
N GLY A 101 -2.45 -17.09 -0.90
CA GLY A 101 -2.79 -18.30 -1.66
C GLY A 101 -3.56 -18.08 -2.96
N LYS A 102 -3.95 -16.84 -3.29
CA LYS A 102 -4.57 -16.48 -4.60
C LYS A 102 -3.60 -15.78 -5.55
N HIS A 103 -2.47 -15.33 -5.02
CA HIS A 103 -1.49 -14.51 -5.74
C HIS A 103 -0.32 -15.33 -6.26
N THR A 104 0.25 -14.85 -7.37
CA THR A 104 1.39 -15.48 -8.04
C THR A 104 2.69 -14.86 -7.55
N LEU A 105 2.71 -13.53 -7.44
CA LEU A 105 3.78 -12.77 -6.80
C LEU A 105 3.71 -12.96 -5.29
N SER A 106 4.88 -13.17 -4.70
CA SER A 106 5.01 -13.46 -3.26
C SER A 106 4.70 -12.22 -2.44
N LYS A 107 4.29 -12.41 -1.19
CA LYS A 107 4.07 -11.32 -0.24
C LYS A 107 5.36 -10.53 0.06
N ILE A 108 6.52 -11.14 -0.16
CA ILE A 108 7.83 -10.50 -0.01
C ILE A 108 8.13 -9.59 -1.19
N HIS A 109 7.85 -10.03 -2.42
CA HIS A 109 8.19 -9.27 -3.62
C HIS A 109 7.16 -8.20 -3.98
N LYS A 110 5.88 -8.38 -3.62
CA LYS A 110 4.85 -7.38 -3.91
C LYS A 110 5.18 -5.97 -3.37
N PRO A 111 5.56 -5.79 -2.09
CA PRO A 111 5.97 -4.48 -1.58
C PRO A 111 7.16 -3.90 -2.35
N LEU A 112 8.18 -4.71 -2.65
CA LEU A 112 9.34 -4.26 -3.40
C LEU A 112 8.96 -3.76 -4.81
N ILE A 113 8.10 -4.50 -5.51
CA ILE A 113 7.59 -4.12 -6.82
C ILE A 113 6.81 -2.79 -6.72
N MET A 114 6.00 -2.60 -5.68
CA MET A 114 5.26 -1.35 -5.47
C MET A 114 6.17 -0.15 -5.17
N GLN A 115 7.25 -0.35 -4.42
CA GLN A 115 8.28 0.68 -4.17
C GLN A 115 8.93 1.15 -5.48
N GLU A 116 9.38 0.19 -6.29
CA GLU A 116 10.01 0.45 -7.59
C GLU A 116 9.03 1.07 -8.60
N LEU A 117 7.76 0.64 -8.58
CA LEU A 117 6.70 1.22 -9.40
C LEU A 117 6.43 2.67 -9.00
N SER A 118 6.36 2.94 -7.69
CA SER A 118 6.12 4.28 -7.17
C SER A 118 7.25 5.23 -7.59
N ALA A 119 8.51 4.80 -7.45
CA ALA A 119 9.67 5.55 -7.91
C ALA A 119 9.65 5.81 -9.43
N TYR A 120 9.31 4.81 -10.23
CA TYR A 120 9.17 4.96 -11.67
C TYR A 120 8.09 5.99 -12.04
N MET A 121 6.87 5.84 -11.49
CA MET A 121 5.75 6.75 -11.76
C MET A 121 6.09 8.19 -11.35
N TRP A 122 6.67 8.35 -10.18
CA TRP A 122 7.08 9.65 -9.67
C TRP A 122 8.17 10.29 -10.55
N GLY A 123 9.15 9.52 -11.04
CA GLY A 123 10.18 10.00 -11.95
C GLY A 123 9.65 10.47 -13.31
N GLN A 124 8.49 9.97 -13.72
CA GLN A 124 7.77 10.43 -14.91
C GLN A 124 6.82 11.63 -14.63
N GLY A 125 6.73 12.10 -13.38
CA GLY A 125 5.72 13.06 -12.96
C GLY A 125 4.29 12.51 -13.08
N ALA A 126 4.13 11.19 -13.06
CA ALA A 126 2.88 10.50 -13.34
C ALA A 126 2.18 10.03 -12.06
N ARG A 127 0.88 10.31 -11.95
CA ARG A 127 -0.01 9.73 -10.94
C ARG A 127 -0.75 8.49 -11.44
N THR A 128 -0.75 8.30 -12.75
CA THR A 128 -1.42 7.19 -13.42
C THR A 128 -0.52 6.62 -14.51
N LEU A 129 -0.71 5.35 -14.83
CA LEU A 129 -0.04 4.68 -15.94
C LEU A 129 -1.04 4.05 -16.87
N GLU A 130 -0.80 4.19 -18.16
CA GLU A 130 -1.55 3.43 -19.15
C GLU A 130 -1.17 1.95 -19.08
N TYR A 131 -2.13 1.09 -19.38
CA TYR A 131 -1.94 -0.36 -19.40
C TYR A 131 -0.66 -0.80 -20.11
N PRO A 132 -0.34 -0.35 -21.35
CA PRO A 132 0.83 -0.86 -22.07
C PRO A 132 2.12 -0.46 -21.38
N LYS A 133 2.16 0.75 -20.79
CA LYS A 133 3.32 1.25 -20.06
C LYS A 133 3.56 0.49 -18.77
N LEU A 134 2.49 0.11 -18.05
CA LEU A 134 2.61 -0.71 -16.84
C LEU A 134 3.16 -2.11 -17.17
N ASP A 135 2.65 -2.73 -18.23
CA ASP A 135 3.10 -4.05 -18.71
C ASP A 135 4.56 -4.03 -19.17
N GLU A 136 4.95 -2.99 -19.92
CA GLU A 136 6.31 -2.77 -20.38
C GLU A 136 7.26 -2.53 -19.19
N TRP A 137 6.87 -1.63 -18.28
CA TRP A 137 7.63 -1.34 -17.07
C TRP A 137 7.88 -2.61 -16.26
N PHE A 138 6.83 -3.40 -16.00
CA PHE A 138 6.97 -4.61 -15.18
C PHE A 138 7.87 -5.64 -15.86
N THR A 139 7.76 -5.76 -17.18
CA THR A 139 8.63 -6.62 -17.97
C THR A 139 10.10 -6.20 -17.85
N ASN A 140 10.39 -4.90 -18.01
CA ASN A 140 11.75 -4.35 -17.88
C ASN A 140 12.30 -4.48 -16.45
N TRP A 141 11.44 -4.32 -15.44
CA TRP A 141 11.78 -4.52 -14.05
C TRP A 141 12.19 -5.98 -13.77
N MET A 142 11.43 -6.95 -14.27
CA MET A 142 11.79 -8.38 -14.14
C MET A 142 13.13 -8.70 -14.82
N TYR A 143 13.38 -8.14 -16.01
CA TYR A 143 14.68 -8.30 -16.69
C TYR A 143 15.85 -7.70 -15.91
N SER A 144 15.63 -6.59 -15.23
CA SER A 144 16.65 -5.90 -14.42
C SER A 144 16.87 -6.58 -13.06
N ASN A 145 16.01 -7.53 -12.67
CA ASN A 145 16.05 -8.22 -11.39
C ASN A 145 16.05 -9.75 -11.60
N PRO A 146 17.09 -10.33 -12.25
CA PRO A 146 17.10 -11.73 -12.65
C PRO A 146 16.96 -12.71 -11.48
N ASN A 147 17.51 -12.38 -10.31
CA ASN A 147 17.40 -13.22 -9.12
C ASN A 147 15.94 -13.36 -8.66
N ILE A 148 15.17 -12.28 -8.68
CA ILE A 148 13.74 -12.30 -8.35
C ILE A 148 12.96 -13.00 -9.46
N ALA A 149 13.29 -12.71 -10.73
CA ALA A 149 12.61 -13.30 -11.87
C ALA A 149 12.75 -14.83 -11.93
N GLU A 150 13.89 -15.37 -11.48
CA GLU A 150 14.16 -16.81 -11.42
C GLU A 150 13.17 -17.56 -10.52
N GLU A 151 12.73 -16.94 -9.41
CA GLU A 151 11.70 -17.54 -8.53
C GLU A 151 10.35 -17.73 -9.23
N TYR A 152 10.11 -16.99 -10.32
CA TYR A 152 8.87 -17.03 -11.10
C TYR A 152 9.03 -17.71 -12.46
N LYS A 153 10.14 -18.42 -12.73
CA LYS A 153 10.42 -19.02 -14.05
C LYS A 153 9.37 -20.01 -14.55
N ASN A 154 8.63 -20.64 -13.64
CA ASN A 154 7.57 -21.61 -13.95
C ASN A 154 6.20 -20.94 -14.13
N GLU A 155 6.10 -19.64 -13.87
CA GLU A 155 4.85 -18.88 -13.97
C GLU A 155 4.78 -18.18 -15.32
N SER A 156 3.58 -18.11 -15.91
CA SER A 156 3.40 -17.38 -17.15
C SER A 156 3.48 -15.87 -16.90
N ARG A 157 4.13 -15.14 -17.83
CA ARG A 157 4.24 -13.67 -17.73
C ARG A 157 2.89 -12.97 -17.60
N GLU A 158 1.89 -13.47 -18.33
CA GLU A 158 0.53 -12.92 -18.28
C GLU A 158 -0.13 -13.12 -16.91
N LYS A 159 0.15 -14.23 -16.23
CA LYS A 159 -0.34 -14.47 -14.87
C LYS A 159 0.31 -13.51 -13.87
N LEU A 160 1.62 -13.28 -13.97
CA LEU A 160 2.33 -12.31 -13.12
C LEU A 160 1.84 -10.87 -13.34
N LYS A 161 1.70 -10.45 -14.60
CA LYS A 161 1.13 -9.13 -14.94
C LYS A 161 -0.30 -9.00 -14.46
N SER A 162 -1.12 -10.04 -14.60
CA SER A 162 -2.49 -10.05 -14.10
C SER A 162 -2.52 -9.89 -12.58
N ASP A 163 -1.64 -10.59 -11.86
CA ASP A 163 -1.52 -10.48 -10.41
C ASP A 163 -1.02 -9.11 -9.94
N LEU A 164 -0.10 -8.48 -10.69
CA LEU A 164 0.32 -7.10 -10.43
C LEU A 164 -0.85 -6.10 -10.57
N ARG A 165 -1.63 -6.22 -11.64
CA ARG A 165 -2.76 -5.34 -11.92
C ARG A 165 -3.95 -5.56 -10.98
N GLY A 166 -4.13 -6.81 -10.55
CA GLY A 166 -5.10 -7.19 -9.51
C GLY A 166 -4.56 -7.04 -8.09
N ALA A 167 -3.35 -6.50 -7.91
CA ALA A 167 -2.78 -6.32 -6.58
C ALA A 167 -3.58 -5.28 -5.80
N THR A 168 -3.74 -5.53 -4.50
CA THR A 168 -4.54 -4.73 -3.55
C THR A 168 -4.13 -3.26 -3.46
N PHE A 169 -2.94 -2.91 -3.93
CA PHE A 169 -2.42 -1.55 -3.92
C PHE A 169 -2.71 -0.76 -5.19
N MET A 170 -3.26 -1.42 -6.22
CA MET A 170 -3.53 -0.82 -7.53
C MET A 170 -5.04 -0.81 -7.79
N VAL A 171 -5.51 0.25 -8.44
CA VAL A 171 -6.87 0.36 -8.97
C VAL A 171 -6.82 0.68 -10.46
N ARG A 172 -7.93 0.45 -11.14
CA ARG A 172 -8.12 0.73 -12.55
C ARG A 172 -9.26 1.74 -12.69
N PRO A 173 -9.00 3.06 -12.56
CA PRO A 173 -10.04 4.09 -12.62
C PRO A 173 -10.76 4.13 -13.97
N ASN A 174 -10.08 3.72 -15.04
CA ASN A 174 -10.63 3.61 -16.39
C ASN A 174 -10.09 2.35 -17.06
N THR A 175 -10.76 1.87 -18.11
CA THR A 175 -10.40 0.66 -18.86
C THR A 175 -8.95 0.62 -19.28
N ASN A 176 -8.23 1.71 -19.46
CA ASN A 176 -6.82 1.64 -19.87
C ASN A 176 -5.82 2.29 -18.92
N ILE A 177 -6.26 2.68 -17.72
CA ILE A 177 -5.44 3.47 -16.80
C ILE A 177 -5.39 2.77 -15.44
N PHE A 178 -4.19 2.73 -14.87
CA PHE A 178 -3.91 2.24 -13.53
C PHE A 178 -3.37 3.35 -12.64
N SER A 179 -3.70 3.29 -11.36
CA SER A 179 -3.11 4.15 -10.32
C SER A 179 -2.97 3.34 -9.04
N PHE A 180 -2.21 3.87 -8.08
CA PHE A 180 -2.31 3.37 -6.72
C PHE A 180 -3.73 3.56 -6.19
N SER A 181 -4.17 2.65 -5.32
CA SER A 181 -5.50 2.67 -4.71
C SER A 181 -5.73 3.90 -3.83
N HIS A 182 -4.64 4.49 -3.34
CA HIS A 182 -4.56 5.72 -2.58
C HIS A 182 -3.27 6.46 -2.90
N THR A 183 -3.32 7.79 -3.00
CA THR A 183 -2.12 8.61 -3.19
C THR A 183 -1.13 8.42 -2.04
N SER A 184 -1.59 8.38 -0.80
CA SER A 184 -0.71 8.17 0.37
C SER A 184 0.02 6.83 0.33
N LEU A 185 -0.57 5.78 -0.25
CA LEU A 185 0.14 4.51 -0.44
C LEU A 185 1.27 4.65 -1.46
N GLN A 186 1.05 5.38 -2.55
CA GLN A 186 2.11 5.71 -3.50
C GLN A 186 3.26 6.45 -2.81
N GLU A 187 2.93 7.52 -2.07
CA GLU A 187 3.92 8.32 -1.31
C GLU A 187 4.65 7.47 -0.27
N PHE A 188 3.95 6.59 0.44
CA PHE A 188 4.56 5.68 1.42
C PHE A 188 5.50 4.65 0.77
N PHE A 189 5.13 4.10 -0.39
CA PHE A 189 6.02 3.22 -1.15
C PHE A 189 7.23 3.97 -1.72
N LEU A 190 7.06 5.24 -2.13
CA LEU A 190 8.17 6.09 -2.57
C LEU A 190 9.12 6.37 -1.40
N ALA A 191 8.59 6.69 -0.23
CA ALA A 191 9.38 6.91 0.98
C ALA A 191 10.21 5.68 1.35
N GLN A 192 9.64 4.47 1.28
CA GLN A 192 10.38 3.22 1.49
C GLN A 192 11.49 3.02 0.46
N TYR A 193 11.24 3.32 -0.83
CA TYR A 193 12.25 3.26 -1.88
C TYR A 193 13.44 4.18 -1.57
N LEU A 194 13.15 5.44 -1.22
CA LEU A 194 14.17 6.44 -0.91
C LEU A 194 14.93 6.10 0.38
N PHE A 195 14.22 5.60 1.40
CA PHE A 195 14.83 5.16 2.65
C PHE A 195 15.83 4.01 2.42
N LYS A 196 15.45 3.00 1.65
CA LYS A 196 16.35 1.91 1.27
C LYS A 196 17.56 2.40 0.47
N ALA A 197 17.36 3.34 -0.47
CA ALA A 197 18.45 3.95 -1.22
C ALA A 197 19.40 4.73 -0.29
N PHE A 198 18.87 5.42 0.72
CA PHE A 198 19.64 6.13 1.74
C PHE A 198 20.50 5.16 2.57
N GLU A 199 19.92 4.08 3.07
CA GLU A 199 20.62 3.04 3.84
C GLU A 199 21.78 2.43 3.03
N ASN A 200 21.54 2.15 1.75
CA ASN A 200 22.52 1.57 0.84
C ASN A 200 23.53 2.59 0.28
N ARG A 201 23.39 3.88 0.62
CA ARG A 201 24.20 4.99 0.08
C ARG A 201 24.11 5.13 -1.46
N GLU A 202 22.99 4.74 -2.04
CA GLU A 202 22.70 4.76 -3.48
C GLU A 202 22.07 6.10 -3.89
N PHE A 203 22.77 7.22 -3.63
CA PHE A 203 22.23 8.56 -3.86
C PHE A 203 21.94 8.88 -5.33
N SER A 204 22.45 8.09 -6.28
CA SER A 204 22.06 8.19 -7.70
C SER A 204 20.59 7.82 -7.94
N LYS A 205 19.96 7.09 -7.02
CA LYS A 205 18.52 6.80 -7.02
C LYS A 205 17.68 7.92 -6.42
N PHE A 206 18.32 8.84 -5.70
CA PHE A 206 17.62 10.03 -5.24
C PHE A 206 17.27 10.88 -6.45
N PRO A 207 16.04 11.38 -6.49
CA PRO A 207 15.59 11.93 -7.73
C PRO A 207 15.97 13.40 -7.91
N ILE A 208 15.87 13.85 -9.16
CA ILE A 208 16.13 15.24 -9.56
C ILE A 208 14.98 16.16 -9.11
N ASN A 209 13.73 15.71 -9.22
CA ASN A 209 12.58 16.50 -8.72
C ASN A 209 12.43 16.32 -7.21
N THR A 210 11.92 17.35 -6.53
CA THR A 210 11.66 17.25 -5.08
C THR A 210 10.46 16.34 -4.82
N PRO A 211 10.56 15.30 -3.95
CA PRO A 211 9.41 14.54 -3.50
C PRO A 211 8.36 15.44 -2.82
N SER A 212 7.14 14.94 -2.68
CA SER A 212 6.11 15.67 -1.93
C SER A 212 6.50 15.79 -0.45
N ILE A 213 5.88 16.73 0.26
CA ILE A 213 6.02 16.85 1.72
C ILE A 213 5.61 15.54 2.39
N GLU A 214 4.54 14.89 1.93
CA GLU A 214 4.07 13.60 2.48
C GLU A 214 5.13 12.51 2.35
N THR A 215 5.79 12.38 1.19
CA THR A 215 6.88 11.41 1.03
C THR A 215 8.03 11.71 1.99
N ILE A 216 8.37 13.00 2.19
CA ILE A 216 9.44 13.41 3.10
C ILE A 216 9.07 13.09 4.55
N GLU A 217 7.82 13.35 4.96
CA GLU A 217 7.32 13.01 6.29
C GLU A 217 7.38 11.49 6.53
N PHE A 218 6.90 10.68 5.59
CA PHE A 218 7.01 9.23 5.67
C PHE A 218 8.47 8.75 5.73
N PHE A 219 9.37 9.37 4.97
CA PHE A 219 10.80 9.05 5.03
C PHE A 219 11.36 9.30 6.44
N VAL A 220 11.05 10.47 7.03
CA VAL A 220 11.49 10.81 8.39
C VAL A 220 10.91 9.84 9.42
N MET A 221 9.65 9.45 9.26
CA MET A 221 8.99 8.45 10.12
C MET A 221 9.68 7.08 10.03
N LEU A 222 10.00 6.62 8.83
CA LEU A 222 10.74 5.37 8.62
C LEU A 222 12.13 5.42 9.25
N TRP A 223 12.83 6.54 9.10
CA TRP A 223 14.14 6.76 9.71
C TRP A 223 14.10 6.75 11.24
N LYS A 224 13.17 7.52 11.85
CA LYS A 224 12.96 7.50 13.32
C LYS A 224 12.69 6.09 13.83
N ARG A 225 11.84 5.34 13.14
CA ARG A 225 11.48 3.97 13.50
C ARG A 225 12.71 3.06 13.53
N ASP A 226 13.55 3.16 12.52
CA ASP A 226 14.75 2.35 12.40
C ASP A 226 15.78 2.69 13.49
N MET A 227 15.98 3.99 13.78
CA MET A 227 16.84 4.42 14.89
C MET A 227 16.39 3.85 16.24
N VAL A 228 15.09 3.83 16.54
CA VAL A 228 14.56 3.25 17.78
C VAL A 228 14.83 1.74 17.86
N LYS A 229 14.76 1.02 16.73
CA LYS A 229 15.13 -0.40 16.71
C LYS A 229 16.61 -0.59 17.01
N HIS A 230 17.48 0.22 16.41
CA HIS A 230 18.91 0.14 16.67
C HIS A 230 19.28 0.46 18.13
N LEU A 231 18.61 1.43 18.77
CA LEU A 231 18.83 1.73 20.19
C LEU A 231 18.40 0.58 21.10
N LYS A 232 17.24 -0.03 20.85
CA LYS A 232 16.76 -1.18 21.64
C LYS A 232 17.65 -2.44 21.51
N VAL A 233 18.33 -2.60 20.38
CA VAL A 233 19.29 -3.71 20.17
C VAL A 233 20.58 -3.49 20.97
N VAL A 234 20.99 -2.24 21.18
CA VAL A 234 22.18 -1.91 21.98
C VAL A 234 21.90 -2.10 23.48
N ASP A 235 20.70 -1.76 23.94
CA ASP A 235 20.28 -1.94 25.35
C ASP A 235 19.97 -3.42 25.71
N GLY A 236 19.89 -4.32 24.72
CA GLY A 236 19.68 -5.76 24.91
C GLY A 236 20.94 -6.57 25.23
N TYR A 237 22.08 -5.92 25.41
CA TYR A 237 23.33 -6.52 25.93
C TYR A 237 23.71 -5.87 27.27
N SER A 238 22.90 -6.11 28.29
CA SER A 238 23.29 -5.91 29.69
C SER A 238 22.44 -6.83 30.55
N ASP A 239 22.82 -8.10 30.59
CA ASP A 239 22.71 -9.01 31.74
C ASP A 239 23.76 -10.13 31.59
#